data_AF-A0A1X7RXP2-F1
#
_entry.id   AF-A0A1X7RXP2-F1
#
_cell.length_a   1.000
_cell.length_b   1.000
_cell.length_c   1.000
_cell.angle_alpha   90.00
_cell.angle_beta   90.00
_cell.angle_gamma   90.00
#
_symmetry.space_group_name_H-M   'P 1'
#
loop_
_entity.id
_entity.type
_entity.pdbx_description
1 polymer ?
#
loop_
_entity_poly.entity_id
_entity_poly.type
_entity_poly.pdbx_seq_one_letter_code
_entity_poly.pdbx_strand_id
1 'polypeptide(L)'
;MSSYTVQHLDSRTSYARPYILHNPHHASPSSSTSSLNPSVEAFHRTLPDYNETSLHNLSSIAEELGLKYVFLKDESTRFALPAFKILGASWAIHRAICQELALPNDASLEDVKQALRRTEKDVRLVLCSEGNWGRACARMGKILNLSVTIYVPGFMSEYMQNLLRGEGAEVKVLKEGTYDDSIAAALEDSERSGALLVMDTSWEGYEQIPKWVTEGYATMLTETDRQVAAITPENPNTFFVSVGVGSWAHSVVAHYTSANTSNRIVTVEPIAAPSFKESLHIGYPTPIVTGETIMAGMNCGTTSALAWSVLRDGVSDAVIVGENEAHDAVEELKGLGVSAGPCGAATLAALRRFVERISAEEKAEMSVVLFSTEGARDGTWASGPVNRTSVVLPERKETSNHQALIESPIFLVPATSASPKFQVQQKCRSSSRFSPFVSSQPPAPRLAPPATTVQDKKSAASGCPPVRQRVVTFPTVCALVWEASAARAS
;
A
#
# COMPACT_ATOMS: atom_id res chain seq x y z
N MET A 1 28.42 -5.99 -11.43
CA MET A 1 26.98 -5.69 -11.46
C MET A 1 26.75 -4.51 -10.55
N SER A 2 26.04 -3.48 -11.00
CA SER A 2 25.67 -2.36 -10.14
C SER A 2 24.76 -2.86 -9.02
N SER A 3 24.96 -2.36 -7.80
CA SER A 3 24.16 -2.70 -6.61
C SER A 3 23.74 -1.43 -5.89
N TYR A 4 22.69 -1.52 -5.08
CA TYR A 4 22.29 -0.51 -4.12
C TYR A 4 22.35 -1.07 -2.70
N THR A 5 22.30 -0.19 -1.70
CA THR A 5 22.31 -0.56 -0.28
C THR A 5 20.92 -0.41 0.31
N VAL A 6 20.47 -1.39 1.07
CA VAL A 6 19.24 -1.35 1.87
C VAL A 6 19.59 -1.62 3.33
N GLN A 7 18.97 -0.90 4.26
CA GLN A 7 19.14 -1.09 5.70
C GLN A 7 17.84 -1.60 6.31
N HIS A 8 17.90 -2.68 7.07
CA HIS A 8 16.73 -3.17 7.83
C HIS A 8 16.42 -2.23 9.00
N LEU A 9 15.15 -1.98 9.24
CA LEU A 9 14.71 -1.05 10.29
C LEU A 9 15.10 -1.53 11.69
N ASP A 10 14.85 -2.81 11.98
CA ASP A 10 15.01 -3.38 13.32
C ASP A 10 16.47 -3.66 13.68
N SER A 11 17.19 -4.35 12.78
CA SER A 11 18.56 -4.77 13.01
C SER A 11 19.60 -3.70 12.69
N ARG A 12 19.20 -2.64 11.97
CA ARG A 12 20.09 -1.61 11.39
C ARG A 12 21.21 -2.17 10.53
N THR A 13 21.11 -3.43 10.11
CA THR A 13 22.10 -4.09 9.25
C THR A 13 21.86 -3.69 7.79
N SER A 14 22.95 -3.38 7.09
CA SER A 14 22.92 -2.96 5.69
C SER A 14 23.35 -4.09 4.76
N TYR A 15 22.67 -4.21 3.63
CA TYR A 15 22.92 -5.23 2.62
C TYR A 15 23.06 -4.60 1.23
N ALA A 16 24.02 -5.09 0.46
CA ALA A 16 24.11 -4.81 -0.97
C ALA A 16 23.15 -5.72 -1.74
N ARG A 17 22.36 -5.14 -2.64
CA ARG A 17 21.37 -5.85 -3.47
C ARG A 17 21.51 -5.48 -4.94
N PRO A 18 21.26 -6.42 -5.87
CA PRO A 18 21.21 -6.11 -7.30
C PRO A 18 19.97 -5.26 -7.61
N TYR A 19 20.04 -4.40 -8.62
CA TYR A 19 18.90 -3.55 -9.00
C TYR A 19 17.68 -4.32 -9.53
N ILE A 20 17.88 -5.51 -10.08
CA ILE A 20 16.80 -6.38 -10.56
C ILE A 20 16.88 -7.72 -9.82
N LEU A 21 15.75 -8.16 -9.29
CA LEU A 21 15.54 -9.49 -8.72
C LEU A 21 14.48 -10.23 -9.53
N HIS A 22 14.83 -11.40 -10.06
CA HIS A 22 13.82 -12.36 -10.50
C HIS A 22 13.22 -13.04 -9.27
N ASN A 23 11.90 -13.02 -9.13
CA ASN A 23 11.24 -13.42 -7.90
C ASN A 23 11.40 -14.94 -7.66
N PRO A 24 12.13 -15.38 -6.61
CA PRO A 24 12.33 -16.80 -6.34
C PRO A 24 11.08 -17.50 -5.76
N HIS A 25 10.08 -16.72 -5.35
CA HIS A 25 8.82 -17.21 -4.79
C HIS A 25 7.67 -17.24 -5.80
N HIS A 26 7.92 -16.80 -7.04
CA HIS A 26 6.91 -16.78 -8.07
C HIS A 26 6.31 -18.18 -8.26
N ALA A 27 5.01 -18.28 -8.00
CA ALA A 27 4.27 -19.52 -8.10
C ALA A 27 3.09 -19.27 -9.03
N SER A 28 2.77 -20.21 -9.92
CA SER A 28 1.50 -20.16 -10.65
C SER A 28 0.39 -20.03 -9.61
N PRO A 29 -0.39 -18.93 -9.62
CA PRO A 29 -1.34 -18.65 -8.55
C PRO A 29 -2.24 -19.84 -8.30
N SER A 30 -2.30 -20.31 -7.05
CA SER A 30 -3.41 -21.18 -6.65
C SER A 30 -4.71 -20.37 -6.80
N SER A 31 -5.76 -21.02 -7.28
CA SER A 31 -6.97 -20.45 -7.89
C SER A 31 -7.88 -19.57 -6.98
N SER A 32 -7.32 -18.74 -6.10
CA SER A 32 -8.06 -17.83 -5.22
C SER A 32 -7.89 -16.36 -5.61
N THR A 33 -7.69 -16.06 -6.89
CA THR A 33 -7.79 -14.69 -7.39
C THR A 33 -9.26 -14.29 -7.38
N SER A 34 -9.61 -13.30 -6.57
CA SER A 34 -10.99 -12.81 -6.50
C SER A 34 -11.39 -12.26 -7.86
N SER A 35 -12.49 -12.75 -8.43
CA SER A 35 -13.08 -12.18 -9.64
C SER A 35 -13.34 -10.68 -9.43
N LEU A 36 -13.03 -9.88 -10.44
CA LEU A 36 -13.33 -8.44 -10.46
C LEU A 36 -14.77 -8.22 -10.06
N ASN A 37 -15.00 -7.29 -9.12
CA ASN A 37 -16.35 -6.94 -8.73
C ASN A 37 -16.88 -5.89 -9.73
N PRO A 38 -17.83 -6.26 -10.63
CA PRO A 38 -18.32 -5.35 -11.66
C PRO A 38 -19.01 -4.10 -11.09
N SER A 39 -19.39 -4.10 -9.81
CA SER A 39 -19.98 -2.94 -9.15
C SER A 39 -19.00 -1.79 -8.91
N VAL A 40 -17.68 -2.02 -8.91
CA VAL A 40 -16.68 -0.98 -8.59
C VAL A 40 -16.66 0.13 -9.63
N GLU A 41 -16.50 -0.23 -10.92
CA GLU A 41 -16.51 0.77 -11.99
C GLU A 41 -17.89 1.40 -12.15
N ALA A 42 -18.95 0.61 -12.01
CA ALA A 42 -20.32 1.14 -12.03
C ALA A 42 -20.51 2.21 -10.94
N PHE A 43 -20.00 1.98 -9.73
CA PHE A 43 -19.99 2.97 -8.65
C PHE A 43 -19.17 4.20 -9.01
N HIS A 44 -17.93 4.05 -9.48
CA HIS A 44 -17.09 5.20 -9.85
C HIS A 44 -17.73 6.09 -10.91
N ARG A 45 -18.44 5.50 -11.89
CA ARG A 45 -19.20 6.23 -12.91
C ARG A 45 -20.34 7.09 -12.34
N THR A 46 -20.77 6.87 -11.11
CA THR A 46 -21.78 7.70 -10.43
C THR A 46 -21.20 8.89 -9.68
N LEU A 47 -19.88 8.91 -9.45
CA LEU A 47 -19.23 9.97 -8.71
C LEU A 47 -19.08 11.24 -9.57
N PRO A 48 -19.16 12.45 -8.97
CA PRO A 48 -18.88 13.70 -9.67
C PRO A 48 -17.47 13.68 -10.27
N ASP A 49 -17.32 14.30 -11.44
CA ASP A 49 -16.04 14.42 -12.17
C ASP A 49 -15.44 13.09 -12.65
N TYR A 50 -16.19 11.98 -12.65
CA TYR A 50 -15.71 10.74 -13.26
C TYR A 50 -15.32 10.96 -14.72
N ASN A 51 -14.10 10.58 -15.04
CA ASN A 51 -13.57 10.52 -16.38
C ASN A 51 -12.81 9.20 -16.55
N GLU A 52 -12.93 8.58 -17.72
CA GLU A 52 -11.95 7.58 -18.15
C GLU A 52 -10.67 8.32 -18.53
N THR A 53 -9.56 7.96 -17.89
CA THR A 53 -8.27 8.62 -18.11
C THR A 53 -7.60 8.13 -19.39
N SER A 54 -6.70 8.94 -19.93
CA SER A 54 -6.01 8.65 -21.19
C SER A 54 -5.12 7.40 -21.11
N LEU A 55 -5.12 6.64 -22.20
CA LEU A 55 -4.10 5.64 -22.50
C LEU A 55 -3.25 6.17 -23.67
N HIS A 56 -1.96 6.39 -23.44
CA HIS A 56 -1.03 6.85 -24.46
C HIS A 56 -0.36 5.65 -25.12
N ASN A 57 -0.32 5.63 -26.45
CA ASN A 57 0.49 4.68 -27.22
C ASN A 57 1.87 5.31 -27.46
N LEU A 58 2.90 4.80 -26.80
CA LEU A 58 4.28 5.30 -26.86
C LEU A 58 5.06 4.58 -27.97
N SER A 59 4.60 4.70 -29.21
CA SER A 59 5.17 3.94 -30.34
C SER A 59 6.66 4.23 -30.58
N SER A 60 7.10 5.47 -30.35
CA SER A 60 8.53 5.84 -30.46
C SER A 60 9.41 5.09 -29.44
N ILE A 61 8.91 4.87 -28.22
CA ILE A 61 9.60 4.09 -27.18
C ILE A 61 9.62 2.61 -27.55
N ALA A 62 8.50 2.10 -28.08
CA ALA A 62 8.42 0.72 -28.54
C ALA A 62 9.46 0.44 -29.65
N GLU A 63 9.52 1.30 -30.66
CA GLU A 63 10.49 1.21 -31.75
C GLU A 63 11.94 1.30 -31.26
N GLU A 64 12.23 2.27 -30.38
CA GLU A 64 13.56 2.46 -29.80
C GLU A 64 14.05 1.22 -29.05
N LEU A 65 13.17 0.61 -28.24
CA LEU A 65 13.53 -0.52 -27.38
C LEU A 65 13.38 -1.88 -28.09
N GLY A 66 12.85 -1.92 -29.31
CA GLY A 66 12.56 -3.15 -30.05
C GLY A 66 11.40 -3.96 -29.46
N LEU A 67 10.43 -3.28 -28.84
CA LEU A 67 9.23 -3.87 -28.23
C LEU A 67 8.06 -3.83 -29.21
N LYS A 68 7.09 -4.73 -29.02
CA LYS A 68 5.90 -4.77 -29.89
C LYS A 68 4.97 -3.59 -29.66
N TYR A 69 4.65 -3.33 -28.39
CA TYR A 69 3.83 -2.20 -27.98
C TYR A 69 4.29 -1.68 -26.61
N VAL A 70 4.18 -0.37 -26.42
CA VAL A 70 4.32 0.28 -25.12
C VAL A 70 3.13 1.23 -24.93
N PHE A 71 2.28 0.90 -23.96
CA PHE A 71 1.17 1.75 -23.56
C PHE A 71 1.47 2.39 -22.20
N LEU A 72 0.96 3.59 -21.97
CA LEU A 72 1.02 4.26 -20.68
C LEU A 72 -0.39 4.72 -20.26
N LYS A 73 -0.90 4.16 -19.17
CA LYS A 73 -2.16 4.59 -18.53
C LYS A 73 -1.88 5.79 -17.63
N ASP A 74 -2.49 6.92 -17.94
CA ASP A 74 -2.16 8.23 -17.35
C ASP A 74 -3.22 8.71 -16.35
N GLU A 75 -2.95 8.55 -15.06
CA GLU A 75 -3.87 8.93 -13.98
C GLU A 75 -3.71 10.37 -13.50
N SER A 76 -2.96 11.20 -14.22
CA SER A 76 -2.72 12.61 -13.86
C SER A 76 -3.98 13.49 -13.83
N THR A 77 -5.09 13.00 -14.39
CA THR A 77 -6.36 13.74 -14.52
C THR A 77 -7.54 13.07 -13.85
N ARG A 78 -7.31 11.99 -13.09
CA ARG A 78 -8.36 11.15 -12.52
C ARG A 78 -9.25 11.94 -11.55
N PHE A 79 -10.54 12.10 -11.86
CA PHE A 79 -11.49 12.91 -11.08
C PHE A 79 -11.04 14.36 -10.83
N ALA A 80 -10.31 14.94 -11.78
CA ALA A 80 -9.64 16.24 -11.61
C ALA A 80 -8.69 16.30 -10.39
N LEU A 81 -8.22 15.15 -9.91
CA LEU A 81 -7.13 14.99 -8.97
C LEU A 81 -5.88 14.53 -9.73
N PRO A 82 -4.68 14.86 -9.25
CA PRO A 82 -3.43 14.56 -9.96
C PRO A 82 -3.00 13.09 -9.81
N ALA A 83 -3.88 12.18 -9.37
CA ALA A 83 -3.51 10.80 -9.07
C ALA A 83 -4.72 9.86 -8.94
N PHE A 84 -4.45 8.57 -9.10
CA PHE A 84 -5.42 7.47 -9.09
C PHE A 84 -6.09 7.18 -7.74
N LYS A 85 -5.56 7.69 -6.61
CA LYS A 85 -5.89 7.20 -5.26
C LYS A 85 -7.37 7.33 -4.87
N ILE A 86 -8.10 8.23 -5.52
CA ILE A 86 -9.55 8.40 -5.36
C ILE A 86 -10.34 7.14 -5.74
N LEU A 87 -9.85 6.30 -6.65
CA LEU A 87 -10.50 5.02 -6.98
C LEU A 87 -10.57 4.11 -5.74
N GLY A 88 -9.44 3.86 -5.08
CA GLY A 88 -9.40 3.08 -3.86
C GLY A 88 -10.11 3.76 -2.69
N ALA A 89 -9.86 5.06 -2.48
CA ALA A 89 -10.42 5.81 -1.37
C ALA A 89 -11.96 5.87 -1.42
N SER A 90 -12.52 6.21 -2.58
CA SER A 90 -13.96 6.41 -2.72
C SER A 90 -14.74 5.11 -2.53
N TRP A 91 -14.28 3.99 -3.11
CA TRP A 91 -14.89 2.69 -2.90
C TRP A 91 -14.77 2.22 -1.45
N ALA A 92 -13.60 2.35 -0.83
CA ALA A 92 -13.41 1.93 0.54
C ALA A 92 -14.23 2.74 1.55
N ILE A 93 -14.31 4.06 1.36
CA ILE A 93 -15.14 4.94 2.21
C ILE A 93 -16.63 4.63 2.03
N HIS A 94 -17.10 4.44 0.80
CA HIS A 94 -18.48 4.06 0.53
C HIS A 94 -18.85 2.75 1.24
N ARG A 95 -18.02 1.71 1.07
CA ARG A 95 -18.24 0.40 1.70
C ARG A 95 -18.18 0.47 3.23
N ALA A 96 -17.24 1.24 3.78
CA ALA A 96 -17.13 1.45 5.22
C ALA A 96 -18.38 2.11 5.80
N ILE A 97 -18.92 3.13 5.14
CA ILE A 97 -20.14 3.81 5.58
C ILE A 97 -21.36 2.92 5.43
N CYS A 98 -21.47 2.17 4.33
CA CYS A 98 -22.53 1.18 4.17
C CYS A 98 -22.51 0.18 5.34
N GLN A 99 -21.33 -0.30 5.73
CA GLN A 99 -21.19 -1.18 6.88
C GLN A 99 -21.58 -0.47 8.20
N GLU A 100 -21.09 0.74 8.45
CA GLU A 100 -21.33 1.52 9.68
C GLU A 100 -22.82 1.85 9.89
N LEU A 101 -23.55 2.06 8.80
CA LEU A 101 -24.98 2.39 8.78
C LEU A 101 -25.88 1.19 8.46
N ALA A 102 -25.31 -0.02 8.36
CA ALA A 102 -26.01 -1.25 8.00
C ALA A 102 -26.84 -1.16 6.70
N LEU A 103 -26.29 -0.48 5.69
CA LEU A 103 -26.82 -0.39 4.34
C LEU A 103 -26.31 -1.56 3.47
N PRO A 104 -27.02 -1.91 2.38
CA PRO A 104 -26.50 -2.81 1.36
C PRO A 104 -25.15 -2.33 0.79
N ASN A 105 -24.27 -3.27 0.45
CA ASN A 105 -22.94 -2.94 -0.11
C ASN A 105 -23.03 -2.19 -1.45
N ASP A 106 -24.13 -2.36 -2.19
CA ASP A 106 -24.43 -1.74 -3.47
C ASP A 106 -25.38 -0.55 -3.35
N ALA A 107 -25.61 -0.03 -2.13
CA ALA A 107 -26.41 1.16 -1.92
C ALA A 107 -25.91 2.34 -2.78
N SER A 108 -26.84 3.08 -3.38
CA SER A 108 -26.45 4.22 -4.22
C SER A 108 -25.81 5.33 -3.41
N LEU A 109 -25.06 6.21 -4.07
CA LEU A 109 -24.47 7.38 -3.42
C LEU A 109 -25.53 8.26 -2.74
N GLU A 110 -26.74 8.36 -3.31
CA GLU A 110 -27.82 9.15 -2.73
C GLU A 110 -28.45 8.47 -1.50
N ASP A 111 -28.59 7.13 -1.52
CA ASP A 111 -29.05 6.38 -0.35
C ASP A 111 -28.09 6.55 0.83
N VAL A 112 -26.78 6.48 0.57
CA VAL A 112 -25.74 6.72 1.58
C VAL A 112 -25.83 8.15 2.13
N LYS A 113 -25.96 9.16 1.26
CA LYS A 113 -26.14 10.56 1.68
C LYS A 113 -27.40 10.75 2.50
N GLN A 114 -28.51 10.12 2.12
CA GLN A 114 -29.77 10.21 2.84
C GLN A 114 -29.67 9.55 4.22
N ALA A 115 -29.00 8.39 4.32
CA ALA A 115 -28.75 7.72 5.59
C ALA A 115 -27.86 8.56 6.52
N LEU A 116 -26.79 9.16 5.99
CA LEU A 116 -25.91 10.07 6.74
C LEU A 116 -26.64 11.32 7.26
N ARG A 117 -27.63 11.85 6.53
CA ARG A 117 -28.45 12.98 7.02
C ARG A 117 -29.44 12.59 8.12
N ARG A 118 -29.82 11.31 8.21
CA ARG A 118 -30.84 10.80 9.15
C ARG A 118 -30.25 10.18 10.39
N THR A 119 -29.00 9.72 10.34
CA THR A 119 -28.34 9.09 11.47
C THR A 119 -28.07 10.10 12.58
N GLU A 120 -28.22 9.67 13.83
CA GLU A 120 -27.79 10.42 15.01
C GLU A 120 -26.30 10.19 15.32
N LYS A 121 -25.66 9.22 14.65
CA LYS A 121 -24.23 8.96 14.78
C LYS A 121 -23.42 10.08 14.14
N ASP A 122 -22.40 10.57 14.84
CA ASP A 122 -21.39 11.47 14.28
C ASP A 122 -20.40 10.67 13.42
N VAL A 123 -20.78 10.40 12.17
CA VAL A 123 -19.91 9.70 11.21
C VAL A 123 -18.90 10.70 10.66
N ARG A 124 -17.61 10.46 10.93
CA ARG A 124 -16.50 11.22 10.37
C ARG A 124 -15.34 10.32 10.00
N LEU A 125 -14.46 10.82 9.13
CA LEU A 125 -13.28 10.10 8.67
C LEU A 125 -12.04 10.62 9.40
N VAL A 126 -11.15 9.71 9.76
CA VAL A 126 -9.82 10.02 10.29
C VAL A 126 -8.76 9.21 9.57
N LEU A 127 -7.63 9.85 9.26
CA LEU A 127 -6.49 9.21 8.59
C LEU A 127 -5.21 10.00 8.83
N CYS A 128 -4.08 9.46 8.36
CA CYS A 128 -2.88 10.23 8.10
C CYS A 128 -2.46 10.14 6.64
N SER A 129 -1.86 11.20 6.11
CA SER A 129 -1.33 11.20 4.74
C SER A 129 -0.43 12.39 4.46
N GLU A 130 0.58 12.17 3.62
CA GLU A 130 1.45 13.23 3.12
C GLU A 130 1.18 13.61 1.65
N GLY A 131 0.06 13.17 1.06
CA GLY A 131 -0.20 13.45 -0.35
C GLY A 131 -1.51 12.95 -0.90
N ASN A 132 -1.43 12.19 -2.00
CA ASN A 132 -2.58 11.85 -2.84
C ASN A 132 -3.68 11.07 -2.11
N TRP A 133 -3.34 10.28 -1.08
CA TRP A 133 -4.33 9.54 -0.28
C TRP A 133 -5.21 10.49 0.52
N GLY A 134 -4.58 11.45 1.21
CA GLY A 134 -5.28 12.49 1.96
C GLY A 134 -6.22 13.32 1.09
N ARG A 135 -5.75 13.74 -0.09
CA ARG A 135 -6.58 14.49 -1.05
C ARG A 135 -7.78 13.69 -1.53
N ALA A 136 -7.58 12.40 -1.83
CA ALA A 136 -8.63 11.50 -2.26
C ALA A 136 -9.70 11.28 -1.17
N CYS A 137 -9.28 11.01 0.06
CA CYS A 137 -10.19 10.85 1.19
C CYS A 137 -10.95 12.14 1.52
N ALA A 138 -10.26 13.29 1.48
CA ALA A 138 -10.87 14.60 1.67
C ALA A 138 -11.92 14.91 0.59
N ARG A 139 -11.60 14.65 -0.69
CA ARG A 139 -12.55 14.79 -1.80
C ARG A 139 -13.78 13.92 -1.60
N MET A 140 -13.61 12.67 -1.18
CA MET A 140 -14.75 11.78 -0.92
C MET A 140 -15.57 12.25 0.29
N GLY A 141 -14.93 12.72 1.35
CA GLY A 141 -15.59 13.34 2.49
C GLY A 141 -16.45 14.53 2.06
N LYS A 142 -15.92 15.41 1.20
CA LYS A 142 -16.67 16.53 0.61
C LYS A 142 -17.85 16.06 -0.24
N ILE A 143 -17.68 15.04 -1.08
CA ILE A 143 -18.77 14.46 -1.89
C ILE A 143 -19.92 13.97 -1.00
N LEU A 144 -19.60 13.35 0.14
CA LEU A 144 -20.56 12.79 1.10
C LEU A 144 -21.01 13.75 2.19
N ASN A 145 -20.45 14.97 2.23
CA ASN A 145 -20.66 15.95 3.29
C ASN A 145 -20.29 15.43 4.69
N LEU A 146 -19.10 14.81 4.80
CA LEU A 146 -18.51 14.30 6.04
C LEU A 146 -17.31 15.13 6.46
N SER A 147 -17.13 15.26 7.77
CA SER A 147 -15.90 15.78 8.35
C SER A 147 -14.75 14.80 8.12
N VAL A 148 -13.59 15.32 7.70
CA VAL A 148 -12.37 14.54 7.48
C VAL A 148 -11.24 15.18 8.27
N THR A 149 -10.66 14.43 9.21
CA THR A 149 -9.48 14.84 9.96
C THR A 149 -8.26 14.10 9.41
N ILE A 150 -7.23 14.84 9.01
CA ILE A 150 -5.98 14.29 8.48
C ILE A 150 -4.83 14.69 9.40
N TYR A 151 -4.20 13.69 10.02
CA TYR A 151 -2.96 13.87 10.77
C TYR A 151 -1.77 13.88 9.81
N VAL A 152 -0.89 14.86 9.97
CA VAL A 152 0.29 15.04 9.11
C VAL A 152 1.53 15.31 9.96
N PRO A 153 2.72 14.85 9.51
CA PRO A 153 3.95 15.07 10.25
C PRO A 153 4.40 16.53 10.15
N GLY A 154 5.26 16.94 11.07
CA GLY A 154 5.70 18.32 11.20
C GLY A 154 6.54 18.84 10.02
N PHE A 155 7.17 17.92 9.29
CA PHE A 155 8.00 18.25 8.14
C PHE A 155 7.23 18.37 6.81
N MET A 156 5.91 18.12 6.82
CA MET A 156 5.08 18.27 5.63
C MET A 156 4.96 19.75 5.25
N SER A 157 5.27 20.09 4.00
CA SER A 157 5.23 21.49 3.55
C SER A 157 3.84 22.13 3.66
N GLU A 158 3.80 23.43 3.96
CA GLU A 158 2.56 24.19 4.06
C GLU A 158 1.74 24.16 2.75
N TYR A 159 2.42 24.12 1.60
CA TYR A 159 1.79 23.94 0.29
C TYR A 159 0.96 22.65 0.25
N MET A 160 1.55 21.51 0.62
CA MET A 160 0.83 20.23 0.63
C MET A 160 -0.28 20.20 1.66
N GLN A 161 -0.08 20.79 2.85
CA GLN A 161 -1.14 20.94 3.84
C GLN A 161 -2.32 21.75 3.29
N ASN A 162 -2.06 22.83 2.56
CA ASN A 162 -3.10 23.66 1.95
C ASN A 162 -3.86 22.93 0.83
N LEU A 163 -3.21 22.02 0.09
CA LEU A 163 -3.92 21.15 -0.85
C LEU A 163 -4.94 20.25 -0.14
N LEU A 164 -4.61 19.72 1.04
CA LEU A 164 -5.55 18.94 1.85
C LEU A 164 -6.70 19.81 2.39
N ARG A 165 -6.38 20.99 2.94
CA ARG A 165 -7.39 21.96 3.43
C ARG A 165 -8.31 22.43 2.31
N GLY A 166 -7.78 22.63 1.10
CA GLY A 166 -8.54 23.02 -0.09
C GLY A 166 -9.58 21.98 -0.54
N GLU A 167 -9.36 20.70 -0.21
CA GLU A 167 -10.35 19.63 -0.40
C GLU A 167 -11.41 19.59 0.72
N GLY A 168 -11.28 20.42 1.76
CA GLY A 168 -12.23 20.54 2.87
C GLY A 168 -11.85 19.76 4.14
N ALA A 169 -10.63 19.23 4.23
CA ALA A 169 -10.17 18.50 5.41
C ALA A 169 -9.68 19.41 6.53
N GLU A 170 -9.90 18.96 7.77
CA GLU A 170 -9.20 19.46 8.95
C GLU A 170 -7.80 18.82 8.99
N VAL A 171 -6.75 19.64 8.92
CA VAL A 171 -5.36 19.16 8.95
C VAL A 171 -4.76 19.38 10.33
N LYS A 172 -4.40 18.30 11.02
CA LYS A 172 -3.74 18.30 12.33
C LYS A 172 -2.24 18.01 12.18
N VAL A 173 -1.44 19.06 12.32
CA VAL A 173 0.02 18.98 12.16
C VAL A 173 0.69 18.58 13.48
N LEU A 174 1.42 17.48 13.48
CA LEU A 174 2.28 17.07 14.58
C LEU A 174 3.64 17.73 14.42
N LYS A 175 3.82 18.96 14.93
CA LYS A 175 4.99 19.83 14.64
C LYS A 175 6.36 19.16 14.81
N GLU A 176 6.52 18.31 15.83
CA GLU A 176 7.75 17.55 16.09
C GLU A 176 7.58 16.05 15.79
N GLY A 177 6.47 15.68 15.13
CA GLY A 177 6.08 14.30 14.87
C GLY A 177 6.53 13.80 13.50
N THR A 178 6.81 12.50 13.47
CA THR A 178 7.11 11.69 12.29
C THR A 178 5.84 11.22 11.58
N TYR A 179 6.01 10.54 10.45
CA TYR A 179 4.90 9.88 9.77
C TYR A 179 4.26 8.80 10.66
N ASP A 180 5.07 8.02 11.38
CA ASP A 180 4.59 6.98 12.28
C ASP A 180 3.80 7.58 13.46
N ASP A 181 4.22 8.73 13.98
CA ASP A 181 3.45 9.47 14.99
C ASP A 181 2.08 9.92 14.45
N SER A 182 2.00 10.21 13.14
CA SER A 182 0.74 10.57 12.48
C SER A 182 -0.21 9.37 12.36
N ILE A 183 0.33 8.16 12.12
CA ILE A 183 -0.45 6.91 12.16
C ILE A 183 -1.00 6.70 13.57
N ALA A 184 -0.14 6.80 14.60
CA ALA A 184 -0.53 6.61 15.98
C ALA A 184 -1.63 7.60 16.41
N ALA A 185 -1.48 8.87 16.04
CA ALA A 185 -2.46 9.91 16.37
C ALA A 185 -3.82 9.70 15.65
N ALA A 186 -3.81 9.22 14.40
CA ALA A 186 -5.04 8.89 13.68
C ALA A 186 -5.77 7.69 14.30
N LEU A 187 -5.01 6.68 14.74
CA LEU A 187 -5.55 5.50 15.44
C LEU A 187 -6.15 5.90 16.78
N GLU A 188 -5.43 6.66 17.60
CA GLU A 188 -5.91 7.15 18.90
C GLU A 188 -7.20 7.98 18.74
N ASP A 189 -7.27 8.84 17.72
CA ASP A 189 -8.48 9.61 17.44
C ASP A 189 -9.65 8.71 17.03
N SER A 190 -9.41 7.70 16.20
CA SER A 190 -10.42 6.71 15.82
C SER A 190 -10.95 5.96 17.04
N GLU A 191 -10.07 5.43 17.89
CA GLU A 191 -10.43 4.68 19.10
C GLU A 191 -11.19 5.53 20.10
N ARG A 192 -10.74 6.77 20.33
CA ARG A 192 -11.36 7.69 21.30
C ARG A 192 -12.74 8.17 20.87
N SER A 193 -12.94 8.40 19.58
CA SER A 193 -14.14 9.09 19.08
C SER A 193 -15.13 8.19 18.32
N GLY A 194 -14.71 6.99 17.92
CA GLY A 194 -15.47 6.15 17.00
C GLY A 194 -15.41 6.60 15.53
N ALA A 195 -14.54 7.56 15.18
CA ALA A 195 -14.32 7.96 13.79
C ALA A 195 -13.81 6.80 12.93
N LEU A 196 -14.24 6.74 11.67
CA LEU A 196 -13.80 5.70 10.74
C LEU A 196 -12.34 5.96 10.35
N LEU A 197 -11.43 5.09 10.79
CA LEU A 197 -10.03 5.09 10.34
C LEU A 197 -9.95 4.62 8.90
N VAL A 198 -9.38 5.43 8.00
CA VAL A 198 -9.30 5.12 6.55
C VAL A 198 -7.85 5.20 6.05
N MET A 199 -7.18 4.05 6.01
CA MET A 199 -5.79 3.89 5.57
C MET A 199 -5.68 2.98 4.35
N ASP A 200 -4.73 3.27 3.45
CA ASP A 200 -4.43 2.48 2.26
C ASP A 200 -3.35 1.41 2.48
N THR A 201 -3.04 1.11 3.74
CA THR A 201 -2.16 0.03 4.19
C THR A 201 -2.86 -0.83 5.24
N SER A 202 -2.37 -2.05 5.43
CA SER A 202 -2.97 -3.04 6.33
C SER A 202 -1.97 -3.55 7.37
N TRP A 203 -2.50 -3.89 8.54
CA TRP A 203 -1.80 -4.62 9.60
C TRP A 203 -2.76 -5.61 10.25
N GLU A 204 -2.26 -6.43 11.17
CA GLU A 204 -3.10 -7.39 11.89
C GLU A 204 -4.26 -6.67 12.60
N GLY A 205 -5.49 -7.09 12.30
CA GLY A 205 -6.71 -6.46 12.81
C GLY A 205 -7.25 -5.29 12.00
N TYR A 206 -6.52 -4.80 10.98
CA TYR A 206 -6.98 -3.74 10.07
C TYR A 206 -6.73 -4.13 8.60
N GLU A 207 -7.67 -4.91 8.05
CA GLU A 207 -7.55 -5.47 6.68
C GLU A 207 -8.77 -5.17 5.80
N GLN A 208 -9.93 -4.94 6.41
CA GLN A 208 -11.20 -4.82 5.69
C GLN A 208 -11.25 -3.59 4.77
N ILE A 209 -10.88 -2.41 5.29
CA ILE A 209 -10.81 -1.18 4.51
C ILE A 209 -9.71 -1.27 3.44
N PRO A 210 -8.46 -1.68 3.75
CA PRO A 210 -7.41 -1.88 2.74
C PRO A 210 -7.78 -2.87 1.62
N LYS A 211 -8.59 -3.88 1.92
CA LYS A 211 -9.15 -4.77 0.91
C LYS A 211 -10.06 -4.03 -0.06
N TRP A 212 -10.98 -3.21 0.44
CA TRP A 212 -11.79 -2.36 -0.44
C TRP A 212 -10.94 -1.33 -1.19
N VAL A 213 -9.87 -0.79 -0.60
CA VAL A 213 -8.96 0.09 -1.34
C VAL A 213 -8.39 -0.61 -2.56
N THR A 214 -7.94 -1.85 -2.40
CA THR A 214 -7.40 -2.68 -3.49
C THR A 214 -8.47 -3.03 -4.54
N GLU A 215 -9.70 -3.35 -4.11
CA GLU A 215 -10.84 -3.56 -5.00
C GLU A 215 -11.14 -2.31 -5.84
N GLY A 216 -11.11 -1.12 -5.23
CA GLY A 216 -11.40 0.15 -5.89
C GLY A 216 -10.47 0.45 -7.07
N TYR A 217 -9.20 0.05 -6.96
CA TYR A 217 -8.23 0.28 -8.04
C TYR A 217 -8.51 -0.51 -9.33
N ALA A 218 -9.40 -1.50 -9.29
CA ALA A 218 -9.74 -2.32 -10.46
C ALA A 218 -10.29 -1.51 -11.65
N THR A 219 -10.94 -0.36 -11.40
CA THR A 219 -11.47 0.50 -12.47
C THR A 219 -10.40 0.98 -13.44
N MET A 220 -9.20 1.29 -12.96
CA MET A 220 -8.12 1.69 -13.87
C MET A 220 -7.73 0.54 -14.81
N LEU A 221 -7.81 -0.70 -14.32
CA LEU A 221 -7.40 -1.90 -15.04
C LEU A 221 -8.42 -2.26 -16.11
N THR A 222 -9.72 -2.23 -15.78
CA THR A 222 -10.81 -2.48 -16.74
C THR A 222 -10.85 -1.42 -17.84
N GLU A 223 -10.62 -0.15 -17.51
CA GLU A 223 -10.46 0.91 -18.50
C GLU A 223 -9.25 0.64 -19.41
N THR A 224 -8.10 0.28 -18.82
CA THR A 224 -6.86 -0.02 -19.56
C THR A 224 -7.08 -1.14 -20.57
N ASP A 225 -7.67 -2.27 -20.16
CA ASP A 225 -7.95 -3.40 -21.03
C ASP A 225 -8.80 -2.99 -22.24
N ARG A 226 -9.88 -2.25 -21.97
CA ARG A 226 -10.79 -1.78 -23.01
C ARG A 226 -10.09 -0.83 -23.98
N GLN A 227 -9.24 0.06 -23.48
CA GLN A 227 -8.50 1.02 -24.28
C GLN A 227 -7.40 0.35 -25.13
N VAL A 228 -6.68 -0.65 -24.58
CA VAL A 228 -5.69 -1.42 -25.34
C VAL A 228 -6.38 -2.25 -26.44
N ALA A 229 -7.48 -2.93 -26.12
CA ALA A 229 -8.24 -3.72 -27.08
C ALA A 229 -8.82 -2.88 -28.24
N ALA A 230 -9.02 -1.58 -28.03
CA ALA A 230 -9.42 -0.65 -29.09
C ALA A 230 -8.28 -0.27 -30.06
N ILE A 231 -7.02 -0.49 -29.66
CA ILE A 231 -5.83 -0.16 -30.46
C ILE A 231 -5.27 -1.41 -31.15
N THR A 232 -5.25 -2.55 -30.46
CA THR A 232 -4.67 -3.80 -30.94
C THR A 232 -5.53 -5.00 -30.51
N PRO A 233 -5.67 -6.06 -31.34
CA PRO A 233 -6.35 -7.29 -30.95
C PRO A 233 -5.55 -8.15 -29.96
N GLU A 234 -4.29 -7.83 -29.72
CA GLU A 234 -3.42 -8.59 -28.82
C GLU A 234 -3.48 -8.08 -27.39
N ASN A 235 -3.55 -9.01 -26.44
CA ASN A 235 -3.52 -8.64 -25.03
C ASN A 235 -2.09 -8.24 -24.60
N PRO A 236 -1.95 -7.24 -23.72
CA PRO A 236 -0.67 -6.94 -23.09
C PRO A 236 -0.23 -8.14 -22.23
N ASN A 237 1.08 -8.37 -22.18
CA ASN A 237 1.66 -9.51 -21.48
C ASN A 237 2.68 -9.10 -20.41
N THR A 238 3.09 -7.83 -20.37
CA THR A 238 4.05 -7.32 -19.40
C THR A 238 3.56 -6.01 -18.78
N PHE A 239 3.59 -5.90 -17.47
CA PHE A 239 3.00 -4.78 -16.73
C PHE A 239 4.00 -4.22 -15.72
N PHE A 240 4.34 -2.93 -15.81
CA PHE A 240 5.23 -2.27 -14.88
C PHE A 240 4.44 -1.47 -13.85
N VAL A 241 4.69 -1.74 -12.57
CA VAL A 241 3.83 -1.27 -11.49
C VAL A 241 4.65 -0.68 -10.36
N SER A 242 4.43 0.59 -10.05
CA SER A 242 5.03 1.25 -8.88
C SER A 242 4.54 0.63 -7.57
N VAL A 243 5.45 0.41 -6.62
CA VAL A 243 5.15 -0.10 -5.29
C VAL A 243 5.57 0.91 -4.23
N GLY A 244 4.60 1.28 -3.37
CA GLY A 244 4.85 1.84 -2.04
C GLY A 244 4.57 0.76 -1.01
N VAL A 245 3.42 0.81 -0.33
CA VAL A 245 2.96 -0.29 0.53
C VAL A 245 2.48 -1.53 -0.24
N GLY A 246 2.19 -1.40 -1.54
CA GLY A 246 1.83 -2.52 -2.43
C GLY A 246 0.34 -2.71 -2.76
N SER A 247 -0.57 -1.94 -2.16
CA SER A 247 -2.02 -2.08 -2.39
C SER A 247 -2.45 -1.86 -3.85
N TRP A 248 -1.79 -0.94 -4.56
CA TRP A 248 -1.99 -0.76 -6.00
C TRP A 248 -1.51 -1.98 -6.78
N ALA A 249 -0.27 -2.43 -6.55
CA ALA A 249 0.29 -3.58 -7.22
C ALA A 249 -0.47 -4.88 -6.94
N HIS A 250 -1.07 -5.02 -5.76
CA HIS A 250 -1.98 -6.12 -5.45
C HIS A 250 -3.12 -6.15 -6.49
N SER A 251 -3.79 -5.02 -6.72
CA SER A 251 -4.88 -4.93 -7.70
C SER A 251 -4.43 -5.36 -9.09
N VAL A 252 -3.24 -4.92 -9.52
CA VAL A 252 -2.64 -5.32 -10.82
C VAL A 252 -2.40 -6.82 -10.90
N VAL A 253 -1.77 -7.41 -9.88
CA VAL A 253 -1.51 -8.85 -9.84
C VAL A 253 -2.82 -9.62 -9.87
N ALA A 254 -3.79 -9.27 -9.03
CA ALA A 254 -5.08 -9.95 -8.97
C ALA A 254 -5.82 -9.91 -10.33
N HIS A 255 -5.78 -8.77 -11.01
CA HIS A 255 -6.41 -8.57 -12.32
C HIS A 255 -5.72 -9.38 -13.42
N TYR A 256 -4.42 -9.19 -13.64
CA TYR A 256 -3.75 -9.76 -14.81
C TYR A 256 -3.31 -11.20 -14.63
N THR A 257 -2.98 -11.66 -13.43
CA THR A 257 -2.60 -13.07 -13.22
C THR A 257 -3.81 -14.00 -13.18
N SER A 258 -5.01 -13.48 -12.85
CA SER A 258 -6.26 -14.24 -12.97
C SER A 258 -6.70 -14.42 -14.43
N ALA A 259 -6.45 -13.42 -15.28
CA ALA A 259 -6.72 -13.50 -16.71
C ALA A 259 -5.74 -14.42 -17.45
N ASN A 260 -4.45 -14.32 -17.14
CA ASN A 260 -3.41 -15.19 -17.70
C ASN A 260 -2.24 -15.30 -16.73
N THR A 261 -1.97 -16.50 -16.24
CA THR A 261 -0.86 -16.78 -15.30
C THR A 261 0.52 -16.63 -15.94
N SER A 262 0.60 -16.48 -17.26
CA SER A 262 1.85 -16.19 -17.99
C SER A 262 2.14 -14.68 -18.08
N ASN A 263 1.23 -13.82 -17.64
CA ASN A 263 1.47 -12.37 -17.62
C ASN A 263 2.61 -12.03 -16.67
N ARG A 264 3.53 -11.20 -17.15
CA ARG A 264 4.69 -10.76 -16.40
C ARG A 264 4.39 -9.48 -15.65
N ILE A 265 4.35 -9.55 -14.32
CA ILE A 265 4.22 -8.36 -13.48
C ILE A 265 5.61 -7.96 -12.98
N VAL A 266 6.02 -6.74 -13.31
CA VAL A 266 7.31 -6.16 -12.92
C VAL A 266 7.07 -5.02 -11.93
N THR A 267 7.48 -5.20 -10.68
CA THR A 267 7.33 -4.15 -9.67
C THR A 267 8.47 -3.15 -9.72
N VAL A 268 8.17 -1.90 -9.38
CA VAL A 268 9.12 -0.79 -9.39
C VAL A 268 9.14 -0.11 -8.03
N GLU A 269 10.32 0.02 -7.42
CA GLU A 269 10.51 0.73 -6.16
C GLU A 269 11.72 1.70 -6.26
N PRO A 270 11.74 2.79 -5.50
CA PRO A 270 12.90 3.67 -5.45
C PRO A 270 14.05 3.03 -4.66
N ILE A 271 15.30 3.42 -4.94
CA ILE A 271 16.46 3.03 -4.11
C ILE A 271 16.22 3.39 -2.63
N ALA A 272 15.56 4.52 -2.38
CA ALA A 272 15.28 5.02 -1.04
C ALA A 272 14.27 4.19 -0.24
N ALA A 273 13.42 3.38 -0.89
CA ALA A 273 12.39 2.60 -0.21
C ALA A 273 12.06 1.25 -0.90
N PRO A 274 13.00 0.30 -0.96
CA PRO A 274 12.85 -0.97 -1.67
C PRO A 274 12.24 -2.06 -0.77
N SER A 275 11.17 -1.74 -0.04
CA SER A 275 10.64 -2.60 1.04
C SER A 275 10.11 -3.95 0.55
N PHE A 276 9.43 -3.99 -0.59
CA PHE A 276 8.87 -5.21 -1.16
C PHE A 276 9.95 -6.09 -1.74
N LYS A 277 10.87 -5.55 -2.55
CA LYS A 277 11.99 -6.32 -3.10
C LYS A 277 12.90 -6.86 -2.01
N GLU A 278 13.13 -6.11 -0.93
CA GLU A 278 13.88 -6.64 0.20
C GLU A 278 13.10 -7.76 0.90
N SER A 279 11.79 -7.60 1.10
CA SER A 279 10.95 -8.67 1.62
C SER A 279 10.99 -9.93 0.75
N LEU A 280 11.04 -9.80 -0.59
CA LEU A 280 11.24 -10.93 -1.53
C LEU A 280 12.61 -11.59 -1.36
N HIS A 281 13.68 -10.82 -1.13
CA HIS A 281 15.01 -11.39 -0.89
C HIS A 281 15.06 -12.22 0.39
N ILE A 282 14.34 -11.78 1.42
CA ILE A 282 14.33 -12.40 2.74
C ILE A 282 13.29 -13.54 2.85
N GLY A 283 12.19 -13.45 2.08
CA GLY A 283 11.10 -14.42 2.05
C GLY A 283 9.95 -14.13 3.02
N TYR A 284 10.00 -13.02 3.74
CA TYR A 284 8.92 -12.53 4.61
C TYR A 284 8.94 -10.98 4.71
N PRO A 285 7.81 -10.33 5.08
CA PRO A 285 7.73 -8.89 5.19
C PRO A 285 8.82 -8.35 6.12
N THR A 286 9.71 -7.53 5.59
CA THR A 286 10.87 -7.01 6.29
C THR A 286 10.87 -5.48 6.22
N PRO A 287 10.60 -4.78 7.33
CA PRO A 287 10.69 -3.34 7.38
C PRO A 287 12.10 -2.82 7.09
N ILE A 288 12.20 -1.76 6.31
CA ILE A 288 13.47 -1.11 5.94
C ILE A 288 13.49 0.34 6.40
N VAL A 289 14.70 0.87 6.60
CA VAL A 289 14.91 2.30 6.79
C VAL A 289 14.76 2.98 5.44
N THR A 290 13.84 3.95 5.35
CA THR A 290 13.64 4.74 4.14
C THR A 290 14.61 5.92 4.05
N GLY A 291 14.78 6.44 2.83
CA GLY A 291 15.52 7.67 2.54
C GLY A 291 14.64 8.79 1.98
N GLU A 292 15.27 9.89 1.60
CA GLU A 292 14.62 10.95 0.82
C GLU A 292 14.52 10.55 -0.65
N THR A 293 13.39 10.85 -1.29
CA THR A 293 13.15 10.55 -2.71
C THR A 293 12.12 11.51 -3.32
N ILE A 294 12.29 11.80 -4.61
CA ILE A 294 11.29 12.53 -5.41
C ILE A 294 10.04 11.66 -5.67
N MET A 295 10.18 10.33 -5.55
CA MET A 295 9.09 9.35 -5.71
C MET A 295 8.29 9.17 -4.41
N ALA A 296 7.80 10.26 -3.82
CA ALA A 296 7.25 10.25 -2.45
C ALA A 296 6.06 9.28 -2.24
N GLY A 297 5.25 9.02 -3.28
CA GLY A 297 4.13 8.07 -3.20
C GLY A 297 4.57 6.60 -3.10
N MET A 298 5.86 6.34 -3.33
CA MET A 298 6.51 5.02 -3.25
C MET A 298 7.45 4.92 -2.04
N ASN A 299 7.58 5.97 -1.23
CA ASN A 299 8.49 6.02 -0.09
C ASN A 299 7.93 5.31 1.14
N CYS A 300 7.80 3.98 1.08
CA CYS A 300 7.23 3.17 2.15
C CYS A 300 8.24 2.16 2.69
N GLY A 301 8.41 2.13 4.02
CA GLY A 301 9.38 1.24 4.68
C GLY A 301 8.88 -0.19 4.89
N THR A 302 7.57 -0.44 4.77
CA THR A 302 6.97 -1.74 5.06
C THR A 302 5.88 -2.06 4.03
N THR A 303 5.97 -3.25 3.44
CA THR A 303 4.92 -3.78 2.56
C THR A 303 3.68 -4.15 3.39
N SER A 304 2.50 -3.78 2.88
CA SER A 304 1.20 -4.13 3.47
C SER A 304 1.04 -5.65 3.60
N ALA A 305 0.58 -6.11 4.76
CA ALA A 305 0.33 -7.53 5.03
C ALA A 305 -0.63 -8.17 4.00
N LEU A 306 -1.68 -7.45 3.61
CA LEU A 306 -2.67 -7.88 2.62
C LEU A 306 -2.06 -7.98 1.21
N ALA A 307 -1.15 -7.07 0.86
CA ALA A 307 -0.48 -7.09 -0.44
C ALA A 307 0.60 -8.17 -0.51
N TRP A 308 1.31 -8.43 0.59
CA TRP A 308 2.49 -9.31 0.61
C TRP A 308 2.26 -10.67 -0.03
N SER A 309 1.24 -11.42 0.39
CA SER A 309 1.01 -12.79 -0.10
C SER A 309 0.73 -12.80 -1.61
N VAL A 310 -0.10 -11.87 -2.08
CA VAL A 310 -0.46 -11.75 -3.49
C VAL A 310 0.74 -11.34 -4.33
N LEU A 311 1.51 -10.35 -3.90
CA LEU A 311 2.68 -9.88 -4.62
C LEU A 311 3.80 -10.92 -4.62
N ARG A 312 4.05 -11.59 -3.49
CA ARG A 312 5.08 -12.64 -3.37
C ARG A 312 4.85 -13.75 -4.39
N ASP A 313 3.60 -14.15 -4.61
CA ASP A 313 3.28 -15.27 -5.50
C ASP A 313 3.16 -14.84 -6.95
N GLY A 314 2.59 -13.65 -7.22
CA GLY A 314 2.22 -13.21 -8.59
C GLY A 314 3.17 -12.22 -9.27
N VAL A 315 4.16 -11.66 -8.58
CA VAL A 315 5.19 -10.80 -9.21
C VAL A 315 6.26 -11.66 -9.87
N SER A 316 6.64 -11.34 -11.10
CA SER A 316 7.70 -12.06 -11.81
C SER A 316 9.08 -11.48 -11.50
N ASP A 317 9.20 -10.15 -11.52
CA ASP A 317 10.47 -9.45 -11.34
C ASP A 317 10.28 -8.17 -10.53
N ALA A 318 11.28 -7.80 -9.74
CA ALA A 318 11.32 -6.57 -8.97
C ALA A 318 12.52 -5.71 -9.38
N VAL A 319 12.24 -4.49 -9.83
CA VAL A 319 13.19 -3.52 -10.35
C VAL A 319 13.25 -2.34 -9.38
N ILE A 320 14.47 -1.93 -9.03
CA ILE A 320 14.72 -0.69 -8.32
C ILE A 320 15.08 0.40 -9.33
N VAL A 321 14.71 1.66 -9.08
CA VAL A 321 15.09 2.82 -9.89
C VAL A 321 15.68 3.93 -9.02
N GLY A 322 16.68 4.64 -9.55
CA GLY A 322 17.28 5.80 -8.89
C GLY A 322 16.55 7.12 -9.21
N GLU A 323 16.88 8.15 -8.45
CA GLU A 323 16.28 9.49 -8.58
C GLU A 323 16.50 10.10 -9.97
N ASN A 324 17.73 10.03 -10.50
CA ASN A 324 18.06 10.56 -11.82
C ASN A 324 17.31 9.81 -12.93
N GLU A 325 17.19 8.49 -12.83
CA GLU A 325 16.48 7.68 -13.83
C GLU A 325 14.99 8.01 -13.84
N ALA A 326 14.39 8.21 -12.66
CA ALA A 326 13.00 8.65 -12.56
C ALA A 326 12.82 10.07 -13.11
N HIS A 327 13.77 10.98 -12.86
CA HIS A 327 13.74 12.34 -13.40
C HIS A 327 13.90 12.37 -14.93
N ASP A 328 14.85 11.63 -15.49
CA ASP A 328 15.05 11.52 -16.93
C ASP A 328 13.78 10.99 -17.62
N ALA A 329 13.13 9.99 -17.01
CA ALA A 329 11.86 9.47 -17.49
C ALA A 329 10.71 10.51 -17.40
N VAL A 330 10.70 11.41 -16.42
CA VAL A 330 9.74 12.52 -16.36
C VAL A 330 9.94 13.47 -17.55
N GLU A 331 11.16 13.92 -17.80
CA GLU A 331 11.42 14.85 -18.90
C GLU A 331 11.18 14.21 -20.27
N GLU A 332 11.47 12.91 -20.41
CA GLU A 332 11.14 12.14 -21.60
C GLU A 332 9.63 12.07 -21.85
N LEU A 333 8.85 11.65 -20.84
CA LEU A 333 7.39 11.57 -20.95
C LEU A 333 6.76 12.92 -21.27
N LYS A 334 7.29 13.99 -20.67
CA LYS A 334 6.90 15.37 -20.96
C LYS A 334 7.18 15.75 -22.41
N GLY A 335 8.32 15.34 -22.97
CA GLY A 335 8.64 15.49 -24.39
C GLY A 335 7.65 14.77 -25.32
N LEU A 336 7.02 13.70 -24.84
CA LEU A 336 5.96 12.95 -25.52
C LEU A 336 4.54 13.47 -25.20
N GLY A 337 4.41 14.58 -24.47
CA GLY A 337 3.13 15.19 -24.12
C GLY A 337 2.42 14.55 -22.92
N VAL A 338 3.09 13.69 -22.16
CA VAL A 338 2.58 13.07 -20.93
C VAL A 338 3.11 13.81 -19.71
N SER A 339 2.22 14.45 -18.95
CA SER A 339 2.59 15.24 -17.77
C SER A 339 2.71 14.39 -16.51
N ALA A 340 3.60 13.38 -16.52
CA ALA A 340 3.81 12.46 -15.39
C ALA A 340 4.65 13.08 -14.27
N GLY A 341 4.33 12.73 -13.02
CA GLY A 341 5.20 12.97 -11.87
C GLY A 341 6.23 11.85 -11.68
N PRO A 342 7.16 11.97 -10.72
CA PRO A 342 8.22 10.98 -10.56
C PRO A 342 7.73 9.56 -10.26
N CYS A 343 6.68 9.39 -9.44
CA CYS A 343 6.11 8.05 -9.22
C CYS A 343 5.45 7.49 -10.49
N GLY A 344 4.87 8.34 -11.33
CA GLY A 344 4.26 7.93 -12.59
C GLY A 344 5.29 7.53 -13.65
N ALA A 345 6.38 8.28 -13.74
CA ALA A 345 7.46 8.05 -14.69
C ALA A 345 8.41 6.89 -14.30
N ALA A 346 8.45 6.50 -13.02
CA ALA A 346 9.29 5.41 -12.52
C ALA A 346 9.11 4.10 -13.31
N THR A 347 7.91 3.83 -13.83
CA THR A 347 7.63 2.63 -14.63
C THR A 347 8.36 2.63 -15.99
N LEU A 348 8.52 3.80 -16.62
CA LEU A 348 9.34 3.93 -17.84
C LEU A 348 10.84 3.76 -17.52
N ALA A 349 11.32 4.37 -16.44
CA ALA A 349 12.70 4.20 -15.98
C ALA A 349 13.03 2.71 -15.73
N ALA A 350 12.12 2.00 -15.08
CA ALA A 350 12.25 0.57 -14.84
C ALA A 350 12.21 -0.26 -16.13
N LEU A 351 11.34 0.09 -17.09
CA LEU A 351 11.28 -0.58 -18.39
C LEU A 351 12.64 -0.50 -19.09
N ARG A 352 13.24 0.70 -19.19
CA ARG A 352 14.55 0.91 -19.83
C ARG A 352 15.63 0.02 -19.23
N ARG A 353 15.71 -0.03 -17.90
CA ARG A 353 16.64 -0.90 -17.18
C ARG A 353 16.35 -2.38 -17.37
N PHE A 354 15.07 -2.76 -17.36
CA PHE A 354 14.65 -4.16 -17.46
C PHE A 354 15.02 -4.77 -18.81
N VAL A 355 14.74 -4.04 -19.90
CA VAL A 355 14.97 -4.56 -21.27
C VAL A 355 16.45 -4.74 -21.61
N GLU A 356 17.40 -4.12 -20.89
CA GLU A 356 18.83 -4.40 -21.07
C GLU A 356 19.19 -5.87 -20.82
N ARG A 357 18.37 -6.60 -20.06
CA ARG A 357 18.57 -8.02 -19.71
C ARG A 357 17.73 -8.99 -20.53
N ILE A 358 16.89 -8.48 -21.43
CA ILE A 358 15.95 -9.27 -22.23
C ILE A 358 16.52 -9.46 -23.64
N SER A 359 16.38 -10.66 -24.22
CA SER A 359 16.87 -10.94 -25.58
C SER A 359 16.06 -10.17 -26.63
N ALA A 360 16.63 -9.97 -27.82
CA ALA A 360 15.92 -9.26 -28.88
C ALA A 360 14.63 -9.99 -29.32
N GLU A 361 14.67 -11.32 -29.33
CA GLU A 361 13.52 -12.17 -29.67
C GLU A 361 12.39 -12.03 -28.64
N GLU A 362 12.75 -11.99 -27.36
CA GLU A 362 11.77 -11.83 -26.30
C GLU A 362 11.18 -10.42 -26.29
N LYS A 363 11.99 -9.37 -26.52
CA LYS A 363 11.51 -7.99 -26.65
C LYS A 363 10.48 -7.84 -27.77
N ALA A 364 10.71 -8.47 -28.93
CA ALA A 364 9.81 -8.38 -30.08
C ALA A 364 8.40 -8.92 -29.80
N GLU A 365 8.23 -9.77 -28.77
CA GLU A 365 6.95 -10.30 -28.33
C GLU A 365 6.35 -9.55 -27.13
N MET A 366 7.07 -8.61 -26.52
CA MET A 366 6.59 -7.87 -25.36
C MET A 366 5.57 -6.79 -25.77
N SER A 367 4.36 -6.91 -25.23
CA SER A 367 3.34 -5.86 -25.26
C SER A 367 3.18 -5.33 -23.84
N VAL A 368 3.68 -4.11 -23.63
CA VAL A 368 3.94 -3.53 -22.30
C VAL A 368 2.89 -2.50 -21.93
N VAL A 369 2.42 -2.55 -20.68
CA VAL A 369 1.65 -1.46 -20.06
C VAL A 369 2.45 -0.86 -18.89
N LEU A 370 2.61 0.46 -18.94
CA LEU A 370 3.15 1.31 -17.88
C LEU A 370 1.99 2.03 -17.18
N PHE A 371 2.03 2.12 -15.86
CA PHE A 371 1.04 2.87 -15.08
C PHE A 371 1.64 4.16 -14.54
N SER A 372 1.25 5.30 -15.11
CA SER A 372 1.58 6.61 -14.59
C SER A 372 0.58 6.98 -13.49
N THR A 373 0.95 6.71 -12.24
CA THR A 373 0.07 6.82 -11.08
C THR A 373 -0.16 8.24 -10.58
N GLU A 374 0.63 9.21 -11.03
CA GLU A 374 0.45 10.61 -10.68
C GLU A 374 0.92 11.56 -11.80
N GLY A 375 0.32 12.75 -11.82
CA GLY A 375 0.74 13.85 -12.67
C GLY A 375 1.93 14.61 -12.11
N ALA A 376 2.43 15.54 -12.93
CA ALA A 376 3.48 16.46 -12.55
C ALA A 376 3.11 17.22 -11.26
N ARG A 377 4.11 17.47 -10.41
CA ARG A 377 3.97 18.30 -9.22
C ARG A 377 4.57 19.66 -9.49
N ASP A 378 3.90 20.71 -9.03
CA ASP A 378 4.43 22.06 -9.10
C ASP A 378 5.63 22.21 -8.17
N GLY A 379 6.83 22.31 -8.74
CA GLY A 379 8.09 22.50 -8.03
C GLY A 379 9.29 22.15 -8.89
N THR A 380 10.32 22.99 -8.90
CA THR A 380 11.62 22.63 -9.48
C THR A 380 12.24 21.53 -8.62
N TRP A 381 12.36 20.33 -9.17
CA TRP A 381 13.17 19.25 -8.60
C TRP A 381 14.65 19.69 -8.66
N ALA A 382 15.08 20.49 -7.68
CA ALA A 382 16.49 20.84 -7.59
C ALA A 382 17.26 19.54 -7.34
N SER A 383 18.05 19.13 -8.33
CA SER A 383 18.98 18.01 -8.28
C SER A 383 20.13 18.33 -7.30
N GLY A 384 19.82 18.36 -6.02
CA GLY A 384 20.77 18.59 -4.95
C GLY A 384 20.25 18.00 -3.64
N PRO A 385 21.14 17.54 -2.74
CA PRO A 385 20.71 17.07 -1.43
C PRO A 385 19.93 18.19 -0.75
N VAL A 386 18.64 17.97 -0.48
CA VAL A 386 17.88 18.84 0.40
C VAL A 386 18.54 18.64 1.76
N ASN A 387 19.35 19.60 2.16
CA ASN A 387 20.07 19.56 3.42
C ASN A 387 19.05 19.81 4.55
N ARG A 388 18.20 18.82 4.86
CA ARG A 388 17.50 18.76 6.14
C ARG A 388 18.55 18.39 7.16
N THR A 389 19.05 19.41 7.85
CA THR A 389 20.04 19.30 8.91
C THR A 389 19.67 18.13 9.82
N SER A 390 20.51 17.10 9.85
CA SER A 390 20.50 16.12 10.92
C SER A 390 20.63 16.92 12.21
N VAL A 391 19.57 17.01 13.00
CA VAL A 391 19.65 17.58 14.33
C VAL A 391 20.53 16.64 15.14
N VAL A 392 21.82 16.98 15.22
CA VAL A 392 22.72 16.45 16.24
C VAL A 392 22.18 16.97 17.55
N LEU A 393 21.57 16.09 18.33
CA LEU A 393 21.15 16.38 19.70
C LEU A 393 22.37 16.89 20.48
N PRO A 394 22.28 18.02 21.20
CA PRO A 394 23.39 18.50 22.01
C PRO A 394 23.68 17.50 23.13
N GLU A 395 24.95 17.11 23.26
CA GLU A 395 25.44 16.32 24.39
C GLU A 395 25.00 16.99 25.70
N ARG A 396 24.32 16.23 26.56
CA ARG A 396 24.05 16.66 27.93
C ARG A 396 25.39 16.83 28.63
N LYS A 397 25.73 18.08 28.95
CA LYS A 397 26.69 18.42 30.00
C LYS A 397 26.19 17.81 31.30
N GLU A 398 26.83 16.73 31.74
CA GLU A 398 26.76 16.31 33.13
C GLU A 398 27.39 17.41 33.99
N THR A 399 26.56 18.03 34.82
CA THR A 399 27.01 18.96 35.85
C THR A 399 27.71 18.17 36.95
N SER A 400 29.02 18.33 37.02
CA SER A 400 29.85 17.96 38.16
C SER A 400 29.45 18.75 39.41
N ASN A 401 29.17 18.06 40.52
CA ASN A 401 29.57 18.45 41.88
C ASN A 401 29.10 17.39 42.89
N HIS A 402 29.98 16.51 43.34
CA HIS A 402 30.60 16.63 44.67
C HIS A 402 31.57 15.47 44.96
N GLN A 403 32.69 15.86 45.55
CA GLN A 403 33.83 15.05 46.01
C GLN A 403 33.43 14.01 47.07
N ALA A 404 34.10 12.85 47.07
CA ALA A 404 35.13 12.53 48.07
C ALA A 404 35.73 11.12 47.88
N LEU A 405 37.05 11.10 47.68
CA LEU A 405 38.08 10.17 48.20
C LEU A 405 37.65 8.80 48.78
N ILE A 406 38.29 7.72 48.31
CA ILE A 406 39.19 6.84 49.09
C ILE A 406 39.85 5.80 48.13
N GLU A 407 41.04 5.37 48.55
CA GLU A 407 42.14 4.72 47.83
C GLU A 407 42.00 3.20 47.54
N SER A 408 42.52 2.78 46.37
CA SER A 408 43.43 1.61 46.15
C SER A 408 42.95 0.14 46.38
N PRO A 409 43.66 -0.91 45.91
CA PRO A 409 43.60 -1.43 44.54
C PRO A 409 43.49 -2.99 44.42
N ILE A 410 43.68 -3.52 43.20
CA ILE A 410 44.18 -4.87 42.81
C ILE A 410 43.13 -6.01 42.65
N PHE A 411 42.95 -6.52 41.42
CA PHE A 411 43.50 -7.81 40.93
C PHE A 411 43.10 -8.14 39.48
N LEU A 412 44.12 -8.43 38.67
CA LEU A 412 44.08 -9.15 37.39
C LEU A 412 43.91 -10.66 37.64
N VAL A 413 43.21 -11.38 36.75
CA VAL A 413 43.67 -12.55 35.96
C VAL A 413 42.49 -13.11 35.13
N PRO A 414 42.70 -13.56 33.88
CA PRO A 414 41.65 -13.98 32.93
C PRO A 414 41.44 -15.51 32.88
N ALA A 415 40.38 -15.99 32.21
CA ALA A 415 40.41 -17.07 31.20
C ALA A 415 39.05 -17.76 30.93
N THR A 416 38.79 -17.98 29.63
CA THR A 416 38.28 -19.21 28.97
C THR A 416 36.81 -19.65 28.99
N SER A 417 36.27 -19.73 27.76
CA SER A 417 35.52 -20.82 27.09
C SER A 417 34.28 -21.45 27.75
N ALA A 418 33.16 -21.42 27.01
CA ALA A 418 32.55 -22.57 26.32
C ALA A 418 31.05 -22.36 26.06
N SER A 419 30.61 -22.72 24.86
CA SER A 419 29.21 -22.82 24.43
C SER A 419 28.52 -24.06 25.03
N PRO A 420 27.18 -24.14 24.94
CA PRO A 420 26.63 -25.33 24.29
C PRO A 420 25.46 -25.06 23.32
N LYS A 421 25.40 -25.94 22.31
CA LYS A 421 24.35 -26.14 21.32
C LYS A 421 23.10 -26.78 21.97
N PHE A 422 21.91 -26.42 21.51
CA PHE A 422 20.71 -27.23 21.67
C PHE A 422 20.18 -27.68 20.30
N GLN A 423 20.15 -29.00 20.10
CA GLN A 423 19.43 -29.69 19.04
C GLN A 423 18.14 -30.27 19.65
N VAL A 424 17.01 -30.08 18.99
CA VAL A 424 15.79 -30.86 19.24
C VAL A 424 15.38 -31.54 17.95
N GLN A 425 15.56 -32.86 17.91
CA GLN A 425 14.90 -33.77 16.97
C GLN A 425 13.56 -34.22 17.56
N GLN A 426 12.48 -34.22 16.78
CA GLN A 426 11.38 -35.14 17.02
C GLN A 426 10.69 -35.60 15.74
N LYS A 427 11.08 -36.83 15.37
CA LYS A 427 10.31 -37.97 14.82
C LYS A 427 9.05 -37.70 13.99
N CYS A 428 9.17 -38.08 12.71
CA CYS A 428 8.10 -38.58 11.85
C CYS A 428 7.36 -39.78 12.46
N ARG A 429 6.04 -39.83 12.26
CA ARG A 429 5.25 -41.06 12.21
C ARG A 429 4.43 -41.10 10.93
N SER A 430 4.51 -42.25 10.28
CA SER A 430 3.87 -42.67 9.04
C SER A 430 2.44 -43.21 9.27
N SER A 431 1.75 -43.48 8.14
CA SER A 431 0.46 -44.16 7.93
C SER A 431 -0.73 -43.20 7.74
N SER A 432 -1.64 -43.34 6.77
CA SER A 432 -1.83 -44.35 5.72
C SER A 432 -2.93 -43.92 4.73
N ARG A 433 -2.85 -44.47 3.50
CA ARG A 433 -3.94 -44.83 2.56
C ARG A 433 -4.68 -43.72 1.79
N PHE A 434 -4.33 -43.66 0.50
CA PHE A 434 -5.16 -43.24 -0.62
C PHE A 434 -6.19 -44.33 -0.98
N SER A 435 -7.41 -43.89 -1.37
CA SER A 435 -8.27 -44.54 -2.35
C SER A 435 -9.01 -43.44 -3.14
N PRO A 436 -9.19 -43.60 -4.47
CA PRO A 436 -9.75 -42.56 -5.33
C PRO A 436 -11.28 -42.69 -5.45
N PHE A 437 -12.01 -41.57 -5.44
CA PHE A 437 -13.42 -41.53 -5.85
C PHE A 437 -13.58 -40.63 -7.08
N VAL A 438 -13.83 -41.34 -8.19
CA VAL A 438 -14.67 -41.07 -9.36
C VAL A 438 -15.21 -39.65 -9.54
N SER A 439 -14.91 -39.11 -10.73
CA SER A 439 -15.50 -37.91 -11.31
C SER A 439 -16.97 -38.15 -11.69
N SER A 440 -17.86 -37.19 -11.40
CA SER A 440 -19.06 -36.98 -12.22
C SER A 440 -19.45 -35.50 -12.17
N GLN A 441 -19.67 -34.94 -13.36
CA GLN A 441 -20.08 -33.56 -13.61
C GLN A 441 -21.49 -33.29 -13.05
N PRO A 442 -21.79 -32.05 -12.60
CA PRO A 442 -23.16 -31.60 -12.40
C PRO A 442 -23.73 -30.96 -13.68
N PRO A 443 -25.01 -31.15 -14.01
CA PRO A 443 -25.70 -30.30 -14.98
C PRO A 443 -26.32 -29.07 -14.30
N ALA A 444 -26.24 -27.93 -14.97
CA ALA A 444 -26.96 -26.69 -14.64
C ALA A 444 -28.36 -26.66 -15.35
N PRO A 445 -29.13 -25.56 -15.27
CA PRO A 445 -30.16 -25.30 -14.27
C PRO A 445 -31.58 -25.25 -14.89
N ARG A 446 -32.63 -25.29 -14.05
CA ARG A 446 -33.98 -24.89 -14.47
C ARG A 446 -34.56 -23.82 -13.53
N LEU A 447 -34.93 -22.71 -14.15
CA LEU A 447 -35.71 -21.58 -13.62
C LEU A 447 -37.21 -21.91 -13.66
N ALA A 448 -37.95 -21.54 -12.61
CA ALA A 448 -39.30 -20.96 -12.65
C ALA A 448 -39.80 -20.57 -11.22
N PRO A 449 -40.73 -19.61 -11.07
CA PRO A 449 -40.71 -18.61 -9.98
C PRO A 449 -41.96 -18.71 -9.04
N PRO A 450 -42.41 -17.63 -8.34
CA PRO A 450 -42.44 -17.55 -6.88
C PRO A 450 -43.84 -17.69 -6.26
N ALA A 451 -43.91 -17.96 -4.96
CA ALA A 451 -45.13 -17.81 -4.18
C ALA A 451 -44.85 -17.15 -2.82
N THR A 452 -45.38 -15.94 -2.70
CA THR A 452 -45.71 -15.21 -1.47
C THR A 452 -46.59 -16.03 -0.53
N THR A 453 -46.31 -16.06 0.78
CA THR A 453 -47.22 -15.50 1.81
C THR A 453 -46.58 -15.46 3.21
N VAL A 454 -46.96 -14.40 3.90
CA VAL A 454 -46.77 -14.01 5.30
C VAL A 454 -47.30 -15.05 6.28
N GLN A 455 -46.60 -15.28 7.41
CA GLN A 455 -47.24 -15.35 8.73
C GLN A 455 -46.24 -15.24 9.90
N ASP A 456 -46.57 -14.32 10.80
CA ASP A 456 -46.03 -14.12 12.13
C ASP A 456 -46.08 -15.37 13.02
N LYS A 457 -45.06 -15.54 13.87
CA LYS A 457 -45.25 -15.98 15.27
C LYS A 457 -44.00 -15.77 16.15
N LYS A 458 -44.21 -14.89 17.14
CA LYS A 458 -43.66 -14.76 18.50
C LYS A 458 -42.60 -15.76 19.02
N SER A 459 -41.60 -15.12 19.65
CA SER A 459 -40.93 -15.42 20.93
C SER A 459 -40.22 -16.76 21.15
N ALA A 460 -38.91 -16.69 21.34
CA ALA A 460 -38.24 -17.34 22.46
C ALA A 460 -36.89 -16.65 22.74
N ALA A 461 -36.74 -16.18 23.97
CA ALA A 461 -35.47 -15.77 24.53
C ALA A 461 -34.58 -16.99 24.77
N SER A 462 -33.30 -16.89 24.40
CA SER A 462 -32.24 -17.73 24.97
C SER A 462 -30.94 -16.93 24.97
N GLY A 463 -30.37 -16.81 26.17
CA GLY A 463 -29.19 -16.00 26.45
C GLY A 463 -27.93 -16.55 25.79
N CYS A 464 -27.15 -15.64 25.24
CA CYS A 464 -25.79 -15.90 24.78
C CYS A 464 -24.82 -15.66 25.96
N PRO A 465 -23.81 -16.52 26.21
CA PRO A 465 -22.83 -16.30 27.27
C PRO A 465 -21.86 -15.18 26.85
N PRO A 466 -21.24 -14.47 27.81
CA PRO A 466 -20.36 -13.35 27.49
C PRO A 466 -19.09 -13.86 26.81
N VAL A 467 -18.78 -13.27 25.65
CA VAL A 467 -17.48 -13.39 24.99
C VAL A 467 -16.45 -12.71 25.90
N ARG A 468 -15.55 -13.51 26.48
CA ARG A 468 -14.35 -12.99 27.15
C ARG A 468 -13.45 -12.37 26.08
N GLN A 469 -13.46 -11.06 25.96
CA GLN A 469 -12.37 -10.33 25.32
C GLN A 469 -11.10 -10.58 26.14
N ARG A 470 -10.12 -11.25 25.53
CA ARG A 470 -8.76 -11.25 26.04
C ARG A 470 -8.20 -9.85 25.79
N VAL A 471 -7.81 -9.16 26.86
CA VAL A 471 -6.89 -8.03 26.79
C VAL A 471 -5.61 -8.57 26.15
N VAL A 472 -5.31 -8.10 24.94
CA VAL A 472 -4.03 -8.34 24.27
C VAL A 472 -3.16 -7.13 24.60
N THR A 473 -2.14 -7.35 25.40
CA THR A 473 -1.06 -6.39 25.65
C THR A 473 -0.16 -6.33 24.42
N PHE A 474 0.01 -5.15 23.85
CA PHE A 474 1.06 -4.86 22.86
C PHE A 474 2.45 -5.08 23.48
N PRO A 475 3.46 -5.55 22.72
CA PRO A 475 4.85 -5.32 23.08
C PRO A 475 5.18 -3.86 22.81
N THR A 476 5.10 -3.04 23.85
CA THR A 476 5.68 -1.70 23.89
C THR A 476 7.20 -1.84 23.73
N VAL A 477 7.76 -1.40 22.61
CA VAL A 477 9.21 -1.18 22.51
C VAL A 477 9.48 0.27 22.92
N CYS A 478 10.16 0.40 24.06
CA CYS A 478 10.61 1.63 24.75
C CYS A 478 9.58 2.42 25.56
N ALA A 479 9.12 1.83 26.68
CA ALA A 479 8.82 2.59 27.90
C ALA A 479 9.12 1.76 29.16
N LEU A 480 10.27 2.01 29.79
CA LEU A 480 10.60 1.71 31.19
C LEU A 480 11.35 2.97 31.64
N VAL A 481 10.92 3.76 32.63
CA VAL A 481 10.66 3.43 34.04
C VAL A 481 9.81 4.57 34.65
N TRP A 482 8.69 4.28 35.33
CA TRP A 482 8.37 4.77 36.69
C TRP A 482 6.99 4.29 37.20
N GLU A 483 6.99 3.29 38.08
CA GLU A 483 5.97 3.04 39.12
C GLU A 483 6.81 2.74 40.39
N ALA A 484 6.51 3.12 41.62
CA ALA A 484 5.44 3.86 42.26
C ALA A 484 5.98 4.24 43.66
N SER A 485 5.50 5.31 44.27
CA SER A 485 5.34 5.39 45.73
C SER A 485 4.55 6.64 46.11
N ALA A 486 3.24 6.46 46.24
CA ALA A 486 2.42 7.26 47.13
C ALA A 486 1.85 6.33 48.19
N ALA A 487 2.44 6.36 49.40
CA ALA A 487 1.79 5.91 50.62
C ALA A 487 2.44 6.57 51.85
N ARG A 488 1.69 7.53 52.42
CA ARG A 488 1.62 7.92 53.84
C ARG A 488 2.91 8.40 54.54
N ALA A 489 2.92 9.68 54.93
CA ALA A 489 2.87 10.10 56.33
C ALA A 489 2.84 11.64 56.43
N SER A 490 1.99 12.13 57.34
CA SER A 490 1.85 13.50 57.89
C SER A 490 1.48 14.64 56.94
#